data_AF-A0A252E003-F1
#
_entry.id   AF-A0A252E003-F1
#
_cell.length_a   1.000
_cell.length_b   1.000
_cell.length_c   1.000
_cell.angle_alpha   90.00
_cell.angle_beta   90.00
_cell.angle_gamma   90.00
#
_symmetry.space_group_name_H-M   'P 1'
#
loop_
_entity.id
_entity.type
_entity.pdbx_description
1 polymer ?
#
loop_
_entity_poly.entity_id
_entity_poly.type
_entity_poly.pdbx_seq_one_letter_code
_entity_poly.pdbx_strand_id
1 'polypeptide(L)' 'MSPANQKPSPNPELNLLLFSIPQSLLLNIGTASILLLLTAGQVSVKALESLGQASEELFRGDRLPILDFPEDNELKNS' A
#
# COMPACT_ATOMS: atom_id res chain seq x y z
N MET A 1 -21.96 -46.57 -30.96
CA MET A 1 -21.12 -45.54 -30.29
C MET A 1 -21.89 -45.09 -29.06
N SER A 2 -21.38 -45.38 -27.86
CA SER A 2 -22.09 -45.05 -26.61
C SER A 2 -21.86 -43.57 -26.26
N PRO A 3 -22.89 -42.78 -25.93
CA PRO A 3 -22.71 -41.38 -25.57
C PRO A 3 -22.04 -41.31 -24.20
N ALA A 4 -20.91 -40.59 -24.12
CA ALA A 4 -20.27 -40.30 -22.85
C ALA A 4 -21.18 -39.35 -22.05
N ASN A 5 -21.94 -39.91 -21.11
CA ASN A 5 -22.74 -39.15 -20.17
C ASN A 5 -21.78 -38.40 -19.22
N GLN A 6 -21.38 -37.18 -19.59
CA GLN A 6 -20.54 -36.31 -18.78
C GLN A 6 -21.35 -35.82 -17.58
N LYS A 7 -21.31 -36.60 -16.50
CA LYS A 7 -21.79 -36.16 -15.19
C LYS A 7 -20.98 -34.90 -14.81
N PRO A 8 -21.63 -33.76 -14.47
CA PRO A 8 -20.91 -32.58 -14.03
C PRO A 8 -20.01 -32.95 -12.84
N SER A 9 -18.71 -32.71 -12.98
CA SER A 9 -17.75 -32.88 -11.90
C SER A 9 -18.20 -31.99 -10.73
N PRO A 10 -18.26 -32.51 -9.49
CA PRO A 10 -18.65 -31.70 -8.34
C PRO A 10 -17.68 -30.52 -8.23
N ASN A 11 -18.19 -29.30 -8.19
CA ASN A 11 -17.37 -28.11 -8.02
C ASN A 11 -16.59 -28.25 -6.70
N PRO A 12 -15.24 -28.31 -6.69
CA PRO A 12 -14.51 -28.30 -5.43
C PRO A 12 -14.90 -27.09 -4.57
N GLU A 13 -15.49 -27.34 -3.41
CA GLU A 13 -15.74 -26.32 -2.39
C GLU A 13 -14.82 -26.55 -1.21
N LEU A 14 -14.25 -25.47 -0.69
CA LEU A 14 -13.40 -25.50 0.48
C LEU A 14 -14.31 -25.52 1.71
N ASN A 15 -14.60 -26.72 2.22
CA ASN A 15 -15.37 -26.89 3.44
C ASN A 15 -14.50 -26.55 4.66
N LEU A 16 -14.80 -25.41 5.28
CA LEU A 16 -14.33 -25.08 6.63
C LEU A 16 -15.33 -25.65 7.64
N LEU A 17 -14.86 -25.90 8.87
CA LEU A 17 -15.62 -26.51 9.98
C LEU A 17 -17.07 -26.02 10.14
N LEU A 18 -17.36 -24.78 9.75
CA LEU A 18 -18.66 -24.12 9.93
C LEU A 18 -19.26 -23.58 8.60
N PHE A 19 -18.48 -23.48 7.51
CA PHE A 19 -18.90 -22.81 6.26
C PHE A 19 -18.21 -23.42 5.02
N SER A 20 -18.92 -23.50 3.90
CA SER A 20 -18.33 -23.92 2.61
C SER A 20 -18.01 -22.69 1.75
N ILE A 21 -16.74 -22.56 1.33
CA ILE A 21 -16.31 -21.47 0.46
C ILE A 21 -16.17 -22.00 -0.98
N PRO A 22 -16.88 -21.41 -1.97
CA PRO A 22 -16.68 -21.79 -3.36
C PRO A 22 -15.28 -21.38 -3.82
N GLN A 23 -14.55 -22.30 -4.46
CA GLN A 23 -13.18 -22.07 -4.94
C GLN A 23 -13.05 -20.82 -5.82
N SER A 24 -14.09 -20.48 -6.60
CA SER A 24 -14.09 -19.34 -7.49
C SER A 24 -13.98 -18.04 -6.71
N LEU A 25 -14.57 -17.96 -5.52
CA LEU A 25 -14.47 -16.79 -4.66
C LEU A 25 -13.04 -16.63 -4.12
N LEU A 26 -12.41 -17.72 -3.69
CA LEU A 26 -11.02 -17.71 -3.23
C LEU A 26 -10.06 -17.29 -4.34
N LEU A 27 -10.26 -17.83 -5.55
CA LEU A 27 -9.47 -17.48 -6.73
C LEU A 27 -9.63 -16.00 -7.10
N ASN A 28 -10.86 -15.48 -7.09
CA ASN A 28 -11.13 -14.07 -7.39
C ASN A 28 -10.51 -13.14 -6.35
N ILE A 29 -10.67 -13.43 -5.05
CA ILE A 29 -10.08 -12.60 -3.98
C ILE A 29 -8.56 -12.65 -4.00
N GLY A 30 -7.98 -13.83 -4.22
CA GLY A 30 -6.54 -13.99 -4.37
C GLY A 30 -6.00 -13.18 -5.56
N THR A 31 -6.67 -13.29 -6.71
CA THR A 31 -6.29 -12.55 -7.92
C THR A 31 -6.43 -11.04 -7.72
N ALA A 32 -7.55 -10.58 -7.15
CA ALA A 32 -7.77 -9.17 -6.86
C ALA A 32 -6.73 -8.62 -5.87
N SER A 33 -6.39 -9.38 -4.83
CA SER A 33 -5.36 -9.00 -3.85
C SER A 33 -3.98 -8.85 -4.50
N ILE A 34 -3.60 -9.78 -5.38
CA ILE A 34 -2.33 -9.71 -6.12
C ILE A 34 -2.32 -8.49 -7.05
N LEU A 35 -3.39 -8.25 -7.82
CA LEU A 35 -3.49 -7.10 -8.71
C LEU A 35 -3.44 -5.78 -7.92
N LEU A 36 -4.14 -5.71 -6.80
CA LEU A 36 -4.10 -4.56 -5.90
C LEU A 36 -2.68 -4.34 -5.37
N LEU A 37 -2.00 -5.39 -4.92
CA LEU A 37 -0.63 -5.31 -4.42
C LEU A 37 0.35 -4.80 -5.48
N LEU A 38 0.26 -5.32 -6.71
CA LEU A 38 1.11 -4.88 -7.82
C LEU A 38 0.88 -3.41 -8.16
N THR A 39 -0.38 -2.98 -8.20
CA THR A 39 -0.74 -1.59 -8.52
C THR A 39 -0.35 -0.64 -7.40
N ALA A 40 -0.61 -1.01 -6.15
CA ALA A 40 -0.22 -0.22 -4.97
C ALA A 40 1.30 -0.09 -4.86
N GLY A 41 2.04 -1.16 -5.11
CA GLY A 41 3.50 -1.15 -5.10
C GLY A 41 4.11 -0.13 -6.06
N GLN A 42 3.57 -0.01 -7.28
CA GLN A 42 4.03 0.99 -8.25
C GLN A 42 3.79 2.43 -7.79
N VAL A 43 2.66 2.69 -7.15
CA VAL A 43 2.33 4.03 -6.61
C VAL A 43 3.18 4.34 -5.38
N SER A 44 3.40 3.35 -4.50
CA SER A 44 4.21 3.50 -3.31
C SER A 44 5.65 3.91 -3.63
N VAL A 45 6.28 3.33 -4.66
CA VAL A 45 7.65 3.72 -5.04
C VAL A 45 7.73 5.20 -5.40
N LYS A 46 6.80 5.70 -6.24
CA LYS A 46 6.74 7.12 -6.60
C LYS A 46 6.45 8.01 -5.40
N ALA A 47 5.57 7.56 -4.50
CA ALA A 47 5.28 8.29 -3.27
C ALA A 47 6.52 8.42 -2.38
N LEU A 48 7.26 7.31 -2.16
CA LEU A 48 8.50 7.31 -1.38
C LEU A 48 9.58 8.19 -2.02
N GLU A 49 9.72 8.16 -3.35
CA GLU A 49 10.64 9.03 -4.08
C GLU A 49 10.31 10.50 -3.87
N SER A 50 9.05 10.89 -4.08
CA SER A 50 8.60 12.28 -3.90
C SER A 50 8.75 12.75 -2.44
N LEU A 51 8.46 11.88 -1.48
CA LEU A 51 8.63 12.16 -0.06
C LEU A 51 10.12 12.33 0.28
N GLY A 52 10.99 11.50 -0.28
CA GLY A 52 12.43 11.61 -0.11
C GLY A 52 12.99 12.93 -0.65
N GLN A 53 12.60 13.32 -1.86
CA GLN A 53 13.04 14.58 -2.45
C GLN A 53 12.52 15.80 -1.66
N ALA A 54 11.26 15.80 -1.26
CA ALA A 54 10.70 16.88 -0.44
C ALA A 54 11.37 16.94 0.95
N SER A 55 11.66 15.76 1.53
CA SER A 55 12.38 15.65 2.80
C SER A 55 13.81 16.17 2.68
N GLU A 56 14.51 15.87 1.59
CA GLU A 56 15.85 16.40 1.32
C GLU A 56 15.83 17.93 1.21
N GLU A 57 14.86 18.50 0.47
CA GLU A 57 14.76 19.96 0.34
C GLU A 57 14.48 20.63 1.70
N LEU A 58 13.65 20.03 2.55
CA LEU A 58 13.38 20.52 3.89
C LEU A 58 14.62 20.45 4.81
N PHE A 59 15.33 19.32 4.80
CA PHE A 59 16.48 19.08 5.68
C PHE A 59 17.78 19.75 5.21
N ARG A 60 17.90 20.05 3.91
CA ARG A 60 19.04 20.80 3.37
C ARG A 60 19.14 22.20 3.98
N GLY A 61 18.05 22.72 4.54
CA GLY A 61 18.06 23.96 5.33
C GLY A 61 18.32 25.23 4.53
N ASP A 62 18.50 25.13 3.20
CA ASP A 62 18.82 26.25 2.29
C ASP A 62 17.67 27.29 2.18
N ARG A 63 16.48 26.95 2.69
CA ARG A 63 15.32 27.86 2.75
C ARG A 63 14.96 28.30 4.17
N LEU A 64 15.81 28.06 5.16
CA LEU A 64 15.55 28.55 6.51
C LEU A 64 15.76 30.07 6.54
N PRO A 65 14.75 30.88 6.92
CA PRO A 65 14.93 32.31 7.08
C PRO A 65 15.99 32.59 8.14
N ILE A 66 16.77 33.65 7.94
CA ILE A 66 17.70 34.15 8.97
C ILE A 66 16.84 34.49 10.20
N LEU A 67 17.06 33.76 11.30
CA LEU A 67 16.42 34.02 12.58
C LEU A 67 17.11 35.24 13.20
N ASP A 68 16.34 36.30 13.44
CA ASP A 68 16.78 37.36 14.33
C ASP A 68 16.83 36.79 15.76
N PHE A 69 18.04 36.56 16.25
CA PHE A 69 18.26 36.24 17.65
C PHE A 69 18.39 37.56 18.42
N PRO A 70 17.73 37.73 19.58
CA PRO A 70 17.95 38.89 20.42
C PRO A 70 19.43 38.91 20.83
N GLU A 71 20.11 40.03 20.57
CA GLU A 71 21.48 40.22 21.03
C GLU A 71 21.50 40.23 22.57
N ASP A 72 22.58 39.72 23.17
CA ASP A 72 22.75 39.61 24.64
C ASP A 72 22.53 40.93 25.41
N ASN A 73 22.52 42.05 24.69
CA ASN A 73 22.27 43.40 25.18
C ASN A 73 20.79 43.69 25.48
N GLU A 74 19.84 42.94 24.90
CA GLU A 74 18.38 43.09 25.12
C GLU A 74 17.91 42.31 26.37
N LEU A 75 18.54 41.17 26.68
CA LEU A 75 18.23 40.36 27.86
C LEU A 75 18.73 40.96 29.17
N LYS A 76 19.69 41.89 29.11
CA LYS A 76 20.33 42.50 30.28
C LYS A 76 19.55 43.71 30.83
N ASN A 77 18.45 44.10 30.19
CA ASN A 77 17.65 45.28 30.54
C ASN A 77 16.23 44.95 31.01
N SER A 78 15.91 43.67 31.26
CA SER A 78 14.58 43.21 31.68
C SER A 78 14.53 42.75 33.14
#